data_AF-A0AAV4HYS0-F1
#
_entry.id   AF-A0AAV4HYS0-F1
#
_cell.length_a   1.000
_cell.length_b   1.000
_cell.length_c   1.000
_cell.angle_alpha   90.00
_cell.angle_beta   90.00
_cell.angle_gamma   90.00
#
_symmetry.space_group_name_H-M   'P 1'
#
loop_
_entity.id
_entity.type
_entity.pdbx_description
1 polymer ?
#
loop_
_entity_poly.entity_id
_entity_poly.type
_entity_poly.pdbx_seq_one_letter_code
_entity_poly.pdbx_strand_id
1 'polypeptide(L)'
;MRHDSTSVLTFDQPLWWKAKMILTSKPAASRTRLMVLCFGPFHMEMSFLECIGRGMEGSGLQEILKLAYAPNAVVCMMQGNAVSAFKKESYRK
;
A
#
# COMPACT_ATOMS: atom_id res chain seq x y z
N MET A 1 -7.96 -33.72 -5.90
CA MET A 1 -8.21 -32.57 -6.80
C MET A 1 -7.08 -31.56 -6.63
N ARG A 2 -6.27 -31.35 -7.68
CA ARG A 2 -5.32 -30.23 -7.70
C ARG A 2 -6.12 -28.99 -8.13
N HIS A 3 -6.27 -28.00 -7.26
CA HIS A 3 -6.69 -26.69 -7.71
C HIS A 3 -5.51 -26.07 -8.47
N ASP A 4 -5.66 -25.90 -9.78
CA ASP A 4 -4.79 -25.08 -10.64
C ASP A 4 -5.01 -23.57 -10.37
N SER A 5 -5.11 -23.21 -9.09
CA SER A 5 -5.34 -21.85 -8.64
C SER A 5 -3.99 -21.16 -8.44
N THR A 6 -3.64 -20.31 -9.40
CA THR A 6 -2.56 -19.32 -9.28
C THR A 6 -2.75 -18.51 -8.00
N SER A 7 -1.82 -18.63 -7.05
CA SER A 7 -1.92 -17.87 -5.80
C SER A 7 -1.52 -16.41 -6.03
N VAL A 8 -2.39 -15.49 -5.66
CA VAL A 8 -2.13 -14.04 -5.70
C VAL A 8 -1.78 -13.59 -4.28
N LEU A 9 -0.63 -12.94 -4.12
CA LEU A 9 -0.16 -12.40 -2.84
C LEU A 9 0.03 -10.89 -2.95
N THR A 10 -0.55 -10.16 -2.01
CA THR A 10 -0.35 -8.72 -1.85
C THR A 10 0.60 -8.44 -0.69
N PHE A 11 1.62 -7.62 -0.95
CA PHE A 11 2.63 -7.23 0.05
C PHE A 11 2.85 -5.72 0.05
N ASP A 12 3.29 -5.18 1.19
CA ASP A 12 3.92 -3.86 1.21
C ASP A 12 5.22 -3.84 0.37
N GLN A 13 5.71 -2.64 0.02
CA GLN A 13 6.83 -2.51 -0.92
C GLN A 13 8.11 -3.25 -0.49
N PRO A 14 8.57 -3.18 0.77
CA PRO A 14 9.73 -3.94 1.23
C PRO A 14 9.53 -5.46 1.15
N LEU A 15 8.35 -5.95 1.53
CA LEU A 15 8.07 -7.38 1.58
C LEU A 15 7.80 -7.95 0.17
N TRP A 16 7.25 -7.14 -0.73
CA TRP A 16 7.13 -7.47 -2.15
C TRP A 16 8.51 -7.70 -2.77
N TRP A 17 9.48 -6.85 -2.47
CA TRP A 17 10.85 -7.00 -3.00
C TRP A 17 11.51 -8.29 -2.53
N LYS A 18 11.38 -8.60 -1.22
CA LYS A 18 11.86 -9.86 -0.65
C LYS A 18 11.19 -11.08 -1.28
N ALA A 19 9.86 -11.05 -1.43
CA ALA A 19 9.10 -12.11 -2.06
C ALA A 19 9.52 -12.31 -3.53
N LYS A 20 9.74 -11.21 -4.27
CA LYS A 20 10.22 -11.26 -5.65
C LYS A 20 11.59 -11.90 -5.75
N MET A 21 12.53 -11.51 -4.89
CA MET A 21 13.87 -12.12 -4.86
C MET A 21 13.81 -13.64 -4.63
N ILE A 22 12.95 -14.09 -3.71
CA ILE A 22 12.73 -15.51 -3.42
C ILE A 22 12.09 -16.23 -4.62
N LEU A 23 11.12 -15.61 -5.31
CA LEU A 23 10.50 -16.19 -6.50
C LEU A 23 11.51 -16.34 -7.65
N THR A 24 12.34 -15.32 -7.87
CA THR A 24 13.32 -15.31 -8.96
C THR A 24 14.46 -16.30 -8.76
N SER A 25 14.77 -16.68 -7.51
CA SER A 25 15.87 -17.61 -7.20
C SER A 25 15.51 -19.09 -7.33
N LYS A 26 14.22 -19.46 -7.32
CA LYS A 26 13.76 -20.86 -7.49
C LYS A 26 13.72 -21.27 -8.95
N PRO A 27 13.83 -22.54 -9.39
CA PRO A 27 13.76 -22.97 -10.81
C PRO A 27 12.43 -22.67 -11.53
N ALA A 28 12.45 -22.55 -12.86
CA ALA A 28 11.31 -22.14 -13.71
C ALA A 28 10.08 -23.05 -13.56
N ALA A 29 10.32 -24.35 -13.40
CA ALA A 29 9.29 -25.36 -13.21
C ALA A 29 8.77 -25.45 -11.76
N SER A 30 9.23 -24.61 -10.85
CA SER A 30 8.78 -24.66 -9.45
C SER A 30 7.38 -24.07 -9.31
N ARG A 31 6.53 -24.77 -8.55
CA ARG A 31 5.14 -24.34 -8.25
C ARG A 31 5.07 -22.94 -7.63
N THR A 32 6.14 -22.49 -6.97
CA THR A 32 6.25 -21.14 -6.38
C THR A 32 6.37 -20.02 -7.44
N ARG A 33 6.88 -20.31 -8.65
CA ARG A 33 6.92 -19.30 -9.74
C ARG A 33 5.57 -19.03 -10.38
N LEU A 34 4.57 -19.88 -10.12
CA LEU A 34 3.19 -19.67 -10.55
C LEU A 34 2.44 -18.67 -9.65
N MET A 35 3.11 -18.06 -8.67
CA MET A 35 2.49 -17.08 -7.77
C MET A 35 2.58 -15.67 -8.39
N VAL A 36 1.49 -14.92 -8.30
CA VAL A 36 1.43 -13.51 -8.73
C VAL A 36 1.67 -12.63 -7.52
N LEU A 37 2.73 -11.82 -7.56
CA LEU A 37 3.05 -10.85 -6.52
C LEU A 37 2.48 -9.48 -6.89
N CYS A 38 1.52 -9.00 -6.11
CA CYS A 38 0.92 -7.69 -6.25
C CYS A 38 1.48 -6.74 -5.17
N PHE A 39 1.71 -5.48 -5.52
CA PHE A 39 1.88 -4.44 -4.51
C PHE A 39 0.54 -4.22 -3.81
N GLY A 40 0.57 -4.10 -2.49
CA GLY A 40 -0.58 -3.66 -1.72
C GLY A 40 -0.94 -2.22 -2.15
N PRO A 41 -2.15 -1.97 -2.69
CA PRO A 41 -2.50 -0.70 -3.32
C PRO A 41 -2.41 0.49 -2.36
N PHE A 42 -2.74 0.26 -1.08
CA PHE A 42 -2.79 1.31 -0.07
C PHE A 42 -1.46 2.03 0.16
N HIS A 43 -0.34 1.31 0.24
CA HIS A 43 0.94 1.98 0.51
C HIS A 43 1.40 2.81 -0.69
N MET A 44 1.18 2.30 -1.91
CA MET A 44 1.55 3.01 -3.13
C MET A 44 0.71 4.27 -3.33
N GLU A 45 -0.61 4.17 -3.13
CA GLU A 45 -1.53 5.31 -3.23
C GLU A 45 -1.21 6.38 -2.18
N MET A 46 -0.94 5.99 -0.94
CA MET A 46 -0.61 6.94 0.13
C MET A 46 0.74 7.63 -0.13
N SER A 47 1.79 6.91 -0.56
CA SER A 47 3.08 7.53 -0.91
C SER A 47 2.98 8.45 -2.14
N PHE A 48 2.12 8.12 -3.10
CA PHE A 48 1.87 8.98 -4.26
C PHE A 48 1.19 10.29 -3.83
N LEU A 49 0.15 10.20 -2.99
CA LEU A 49 -0.53 11.38 -2.44
C LEU A 49 0.40 12.22 -1.56
N GLU A 50 1.29 11.61 -0.79
CA GLU A 50 2.30 12.31 0.00
C GLU A 50 3.29 13.09 -0.89
N CYS A 51 3.72 12.50 -2.00
CA CYS A 51 4.62 13.15 -2.95
C CYS A 51 3.96 14.39 -3.58
N ILE A 52 2.71 14.24 -4.05
CA ILE A 52 1.93 15.36 -4.59
C ILE A 52 1.70 16.42 -3.51
N GLY A 53 1.27 16.00 -2.32
CA GLY A 53 0.98 16.87 -1.19
C GLY A 53 2.19 17.71 -0.78
N ARG A 54 3.38 17.11 -0.73
CA ARG A 54 4.65 17.84 -0.49
C ARG A 54 4.99 18.80 -1.62
N GLY A 55 4.88 18.37 -2.87
CA GLY A 55 5.19 19.23 -4.02
C GLY A 55 4.22 20.40 -4.18
N MET A 56 3.00 20.25 -3.67
CA MET A 56 1.91 21.24 -3.78
C MET A 56 1.56 21.85 -2.42
N GLU A 57 2.50 21.93 -1.48
CA GLU A 57 2.27 22.56 -0.18
C GLU A 57 1.81 24.02 -0.36
N GLY A 58 0.76 24.42 0.37
CA GLY A 58 0.16 25.77 0.25
C GLY A 58 -0.70 26.01 -0.99
N SER A 59 -0.87 25.02 -1.89
CA SER A 59 -1.73 25.15 -3.08
C SER A 59 -3.24 25.12 -2.81
N GLY A 60 -3.65 24.76 -1.60
CA GLY A 60 -5.06 24.48 -1.27
C GLY A 60 -5.51 23.06 -1.61
N LEU A 61 -4.61 22.18 -2.10
CA LEU A 61 -4.94 20.77 -2.38
C LEU A 61 -5.50 20.04 -1.15
N GLN A 62 -4.95 20.32 0.04
CA GLN A 62 -5.40 19.70 1.28
C GLN A 62 -6.84 20.12 1.63
N GLU A 63 -7.18 21.37 1.38
CA GLU A 63 -8.48 21.98 1.64
C GLU A 63 -9.54 21.38 0.70
N ILE A 64 -9.19 21.19 -0.57
CA ILE A 64 -10.06 20.52 -1.54
C ILE A 64 -10.30 19.07 -1.15
N LEU A 65 -9.25 18.33 -0.74
CA LEU A 65 -9.41 16.94 -0.32
C LEU A 65 -10.25 16.79 0.96
N LYS A 66 -10.23 17.77 1.86
CA LYS A 66 -11.11 17.81 3.05
C LYS A 66 -12.61 17.96 2.70
N LEU A 67 -12.95 18.38 1.47
CA LEU A 67 -14.34 18.42 1.01
C LEU A 67 -14.89 17.01 0.69
N ALA A 68 -14.02 16.10 0.26
CA ALA A 68 -14.39 14.74 -0.14
C ALA A 68 -14.12 13.69 0.95
N TYR A 69 -13.09 13.91 1.77
CA TYR A 69 -12.62 12.95 2.76
C TYR A 69 -12.63 13.53 4.17
N ALA A 70 -12.74 12.66 5.17
CA ALA A 70 -12.64 13.05 6.57
C ALA A 70 -11.26 13.70 6.85
N PRO A 71 -11.19 14.77 7.66
CA PRO A 71 -9.94 15.53 7.87
C PRO A 71 -8.76 14.67 8.34
N ASN A 72 -9.02 13.66 9.18
CA ASN A 72 -8.02 12.70 9.65
C ASN A 72 -7.46 11.83 8.52
N ALA A 73 -8.29 11.42 7.56
CA ALA A 73 -7.85 10.65 6.39
C ALA A 73 -6.96 11.51 5.49
N VAL A 74 -7.34 12.78 5.26
CA VAL A 74 -6.54 13.71 4.46
C VAL A 74 -5.16 13.94 5.09
N VAL A 75 -5.07 14.07 6.42
CA VAL A 75 -3.77 14.16 7.11
C VAL A 75 -2.92 12.91 6.86
N CYS A 76 -3.52 11.71 6.91
CA CYS A 76 -2.79 10.48 6.63
C CYS A 76 -2.32 10.43 5.17
N MET A 77 -3.15 10.84 4.21
CA MET A 77 -2.81 10.90 2.78
C MET A 77 -1.66 11.87 2.51
N MET A 78 -1.69 13.06 3.11
CA MET A 78 -0.63 14.06 2.96
C MET A 78 0.69 13.68 3.63
N GLN A 79 0.65 12.76 4.60
CA GLN A 79 1.82 12.25 5.32
C GLN A 79 2.26 10.87 4.82
N GLY A 80 1.63 10.32 3.78
CA GLY A 80 1.97 9.00 3.21
C GLY A 80 1.82 7.85 4.18
N ASN A 81 1.04 8.04 5.24
CA ASN A 81 1.04 7.16 6.38
C ASN A 81 -0.21 6.27 6.34
N ALA A 82 -0.07 5.05 5.82
CA ALA A 82 -1.18 4.13 5.61
C ALA A 82 -1.80 3.57 6.93
N VAL A 83 -1.14 3.78 8.08
CA VAL A 83 -1.43 3.04 9.33
C VAL A 83 -1.89 3.95 10.49
N SER A 84 -1.81 5.27 10.36
CA SER A 84 -2.07 6.20 11.48
C SER A 84 -3.54 6.34 11.87
N ALA A 85 -4.49 6.12 10.94
CA ALA A 85 -5.92 6.24 11.24
C ALA A 85 -6.44 5.13 12.17
N PHE A 86 -5.88 3.92 12.10
CA PHE A 86 -6.32 2.78 12.93
C PHE A 86 -5.79 2.80 14.37
N LYS A 87 -4.73 3.58 14.65
CA LYS A 87 -4.09 3.58 15.98
C LYS A 87 -4.79 4.45 17.02
N LYS A 88 -5.67 5.38 16.66
CA LYS A 88 -6.31 6.28 17.65
C LYS A 88 -7.60 5.74 18.27
N GLU A 89 -8.29 4.79 17.63
CA GLU A 89 -9.52 4.20 18.18
C GLU A 89 -9.25 3.10 19.24
N SER A 90 -8.08 2.43 19.19
CA SER A 90 -7.73 1.35 20.14
C SER A 90 -7.28 1.81 21.53
N TYR A 91 -7.13 3.11 21.79
CA TYR A 91 -6.71 3.65 23.11
C TYR A 91 -7.83 4.39 23.85
N ARG A 92 -9.07 4.35 23.37
CA ARG A 92 -10.24 4.79 24.13
C ARG A 92 -10.90 3.57 24.77
N LYS A 93 -10.30 3.10 25.87
CA LYS A 93 -11.04 2.35 26.90
C LYS A 93 -11.52 3.33 27.96
#